data_AF-A0A0F2QMZ5-F1
#
_entry.id   AF-A0A0F2QMZ5-F1
#
_cell.length_a   1.000
_cell.length_b   1.000
_cell.length_c   1.000
_cell.angle_alpha   90.00
_cell.angle_beta   90.00
_cell.angle_gamma   90.00
#
_symmetry.space_group_name_H-M   'P 1'
#
loop_
_entity.id
_entity.type
_entity.pdbx_description
1 polymer ?
#
loop_
_entity_poly.entity_id
_entity_poly.type
_entity_poly.pdbx_seq_one_letter_code
_entity_poly.pdbx_strand_id
1 'polypeptide(L)'
;MIMLEFTPDNWETHPCVKGRPAVLQDVRENRATFASVNATAGDAALEACPLPAIFTTEDGDKVSVIVLQAQWSQDGSALTFGAVGQNGQPYVATSDEILVLKHPTSEWTANLETSQ
;
A
#
# COMPACT_ATOMS: atom_id res chain seq x y z
N MET A 1 -7.10 -6.04 16.90
CA MET A 1 -6.31 -5.34 15.88
C MET A 1 -4.94 -6.00 15.87
N ILE A 2 -4.51 -6.57 14.74
CA ILE A 2 -3.22 -7.25 14.63
C ILE A 2 -2.22 -6.19 14.20
N MET A 3 -1.19 -5.95 15.01
CA MET A 3 -0.11 -5.06 14.63
C MET A 3 0.76 -5.77 13.58
N LEU A 4 0.96 -5.12 12.44
CA LEU A 4 1.85 -5.56 11.38
C LEU A 4 3.26 -5.05 11.69
N GLU A 5 4.15 -5.98 12.01
CA GLU A 5 5.54 -5.69 12.39
C GLU A 5 6.42 -5.40 11.17
N PHE A 6 6.06 -4.46 10.30
CA PHE A 6 6.99 -4.00 9.27
C PHE A 6 7.91 -2.89 9.83
N THR A 7 9.18 -2.98 9.47
CA THR A 7 10.31 -2.16 9.92
C THR A 7 11.18 -1.84 8.69
N PRO A 8 12.17 -0.92 8.80
CA PRO A 8 13.10 -0.67 7.71
C PRO A 8 13.83 -1.93 7.19
N ASP A 9 13.96 -2.96 8.03
CA ASP A 9 14.74 -4.16 7.72
C ASP A 9 13.91 -5.33 7.17
N ASN A 10 12.58 -5.31 7.29
CA ASN A 10 11.73 -6.46 6.91
C ASN A 10 10.52 -6.12 6.03
N TRP A 11 10.26 -4.85 5.71
CA TRP A 11 9.09 -4.42 4.94
C TRP A 11 8.95 -5.15 3.58
N GLU A 12 10.05 -5.49 2.93
CA GLU A 12 10.08 -6.19 1.63
C GLU A 12 9.42 -7.58 1.68
N THR A 13 9.34 -8.17 2.88
CA THR A 13 8.76 -9.50 3.09
C THR A 13 7.25 -9.47 3.24
N HIS A 14 6.63 -8.29 3.29
CA HIS A 14 5.19 -8.18 3.49
C HIS A 14 4.43 -8.79 2.29
N PRO A 15 3.46 -9.69 2.54
CA PRO A 15 2.67 -10.31 1.47
C PRO A 15 1.94 -9.26 0.63
N CYS A 16 2.00 -9.36 -0.69
CA CYS A 16 1.37 -8.39 -1.58
C CYS A 16 0.95 -9.03 -2.91
N VAL A 17 0.13 -8.32 -3.69
CA VAL A 17 -0.22 -8.74 -5.06
C VAL A 17 0.78 -8.13 -6.05
N LYS A 18 1.25 -8.94 -7.01
CA LYS A 18 2.20 -8.52 -8.04
C LYS A 18 1.71 -8.93 -9.44
N GLY A 19 1.77 -8.00 -10.39
CA GLY A 19 1.53 -8.29 -11.82
C GLY A 19 0.10 -8.70 -12.20
N ARG A 20 -0.88 -8.48 -11.31
CA ARG A 20 -2.31 -8.71 -11.57
C ARG A 20 -3.17 -7.83 -10.67
N PRO A 21 -4.44 -7.56 -11.04
CA PRO A 21 -5.39 -6.99 -10.10
C PRO A 21 -5.61 -7.92 -8.90
N ALA A 22 -5.91 -7.33 -7.76
CA ALA A 22 -6.29 -8.06 -6.57
C ALA A 22 -7.72 -8.62 -6.68
N VAL A 23 -7.93 -9.78 -6.07
CA VAL A 23 -9.23 -10.42 -5.91
C VAL A 23 -9.67 -10.39 -4.44
N LEU A 24 -10.94 -10.67 -4.17
CA LEU A 24 -11.48 -10.66 -2.80
C LEU A 24 -10.70 -11.56 -1.82
N GLN A 25 -10.10 -12.66 -2.30
CA GLN A 25 -9.27 -13.52 -1.47
C GLN A 25 -7.98 -12.82 -1.02
N ASP A 26 -7.36 -12.00 -1.88
CA ASP A 26 -6.15 -11.27 -1.52
C ASP A 26 -6.42 -10.27 -0.39
N VAL A 27 -7.58 -9.61 -0.41
CA VAL A 27 -8.00 -8.67 0.64
C VAL A 27 -8.22 -9.41 1.96
N ARG A 28 -8.86 -10.57 1.92
CA ARG A 28 -9.08 -11.42 3.12
C ARG A 28 -7.77 -11.93 3.72
N GLU A 29 -6.76 -12.15 2.89
CA GLU A 29 -5.43 -12.63 3.28
C GLU A 29 -4.45 -11.48 3.58
N ASN A 30 -4.93 -10.23 3.61
CA ASN A 30 -4.14 -9.02 3.87
C ASN A 30 -2.94 -8.85 2.90
N ARG A 31 -3.11 -9.28 1.64
CA ARG A 31 -2.14 -9.06 0.55
C ARG A 31 -2.52 -7.87 -0.34
N ALA A 32 -3.65 -7.26 -0.04
CA ALA A 32 -4.38 -6.28 -0.83
C ALA A 32 -5.33 -5.52 0.10
N THR A 33 -5.71 -4.28 -0.24
CA THR A 33 -6.71 -3.54 0.53
C THR A 33 -8.04 -3.37 -0.19
N PHE A 34 -8.07 -3.55 -1.51
CA PHE A 34 -9.29 -3.53 -2.31
C PHE A 34 -9.23 -4.55 -3.44
N ALA A 35 -10.39 -4.87 -4.01
CA ALA A 35 -10.51 -5.64 -5.24
C ALA A 35 -11.53 -4.95 -6.15
N SER A 36 -11.15 -4.72 -7.40
CA SER A 36 -12.03 -4.09 -8.39
C SER A 36 -12.79 -5.15 -9.18
N VAL A 37 -14.11 -4.97 -9.28
CA VAL A 37 -14.95 -5.84 -10.13
C VAL A 37 -14.61 -5.55 -11.60
N ASN A 38 -14.46 -6.60 -12.40
CA ASN A 38 -14.11 -6.53 -13.82
C ASN A 38 -12.72 -5.97 -14.14
N ALA A 39 -11.80 -5.90 -13.15
CA ALA A 39 -10.43 -5.54 -13.45
C ALA A 39 -9.75 -6.62 -14.31
N THR A 40 -8.96 -6.17 -15.28
CA THR A 40 -8.21 -7.00 -16.21
C THR A 40 -6.72 -6.96 -15.90
N ALA A 41 -5.95 -7.89 -16.47
CA ALA A 41 -4.49 -7.89 -16.30
C ALA A 41 -3.83 -6.56 -16.73
N GLY A 42 -4.44 -5.83 -17.67
CA GLY A 42 -3.96 -4.52 -18.13
C GLY A 42 -4.11 -3.40 -17.10
N ASP A 43 -4.97 -3.59 -16.09
CA ASP A 43 -5.19 -2.60 -15.04
C ASP A 43 -4.14 -2.71 -13.93
N ALA A 44 -3.39 -3.81 -13.86
CA ALA A 44 -2.33 -3.95 -12.87
C ALA A 44 -1.17 -3.00 -13.18
N ALA A 45 -0.77 -2.18 -12.20
CA ALA A 45 0.46 -1.43 -12.34
C ALA A 45 1.67 -2.35 -12.19
N LEU A 46 2.72 -2.08 -12.95
CA LEU A 46 3.97 -2.86 -12.94
C LEU A 46 4.88 -2.55 -11.74
N GLU A 47 4.40 -1.78 -10.77
CA GLU A 47 5.16 -1.40 -9.59
C GLU A 47 5.60 -2.63 -8.79
N ALA A 48 6.84 -2.62 -8.33
CA ALA A 48 7.44 -3.72 -7.58
C ALA A 48 6.96 -3.71 -6.12
N CYS A 49 5.70 -4.06 -5.89
CA CYS A 49 5.16 -4.21 -4.53
C CYS A 49 5.87 -5.35 -3.77
N PRO A 50 5.92 -5.33 -2.42
CA PRO A 50 5.50 -4.20 -1.58
C PRO A 50 6.42 -2.99 -1.78
N LEU A 51 5.98 -1.78 -1.41
CA LEU A 51 6.81 -0.57 -1.41
C LEU A 51 6.53 0.28 -0.16
N PRO A 52 7.54 0.88 0.49
CA PRO A 52 7.30 1.84 1.55
C PRO A 52 6.66 3.09 0.98
N ALA A 53 5.78 3.71 1.75
CA ALA A 53 5.18 4.97 1.36
C ALA A 53 4.77 5.81 2.57
N ILE A 54 4.60 7.10 2.34
CA ILE A 54 4.03 8.04 3.31
C ILE A 54 2.65 8.43 2.80
N PHE A 55 1.62 8.07 3.56
CA PHE A 55 0.25 8.47 3.31
C PHE A 55 -0.05 9.76 4.07
N THR A 56 -0.69 10.72 3.41
CA THR A 56 -1.20 11.94 4.04
C THR A 56 -2.71 11.79 4.25
N THR A 57 -3.14 11.77 5.51
CA THR A 57 -4.56 11.71 5.87
C THR A 57 -5.29 13.00 5.48
N GLU A 58 -6.63 12.97 5.51
CA GLU A 58 -7.46 14.16 5.24
C GLU A 58 -7.19 15.32 6.22
N ASP A 59 -6.80 14.99 7.46
CA ASP A 59 -6.42 15.97 8.49
C ASP A 59 -5.00 16.54 8.28
N GLY A 60 -4.25 16.03 7.31
CA GLY A 60 -2.88 16.43 6.99
C GLY A 60 -1.80 15.65 7.76
N ASP A 61 -2.19 14.72 8.62
CA ASP A 61 -1.25 13.85 9.34
C ASP A 61 -0.56 12.88 8.37
N LYS A 62 0.73 12.63 8.62
CA LYS A 62 1.53 11.69 7.83
C LYS A 62 1.64 10.35 8.54
N VAL A 63 1.39 9.28 7.80
CA VAL A 63 1.43 7.91 8.32
C VAL A 63 2.32 7.05 7.43
N SER A 64 3.22 6.29 8.05
CA SER A 64 4.02 5.31 7.34
C SER A 64 3.21 4.07 7.02
N VAL A 65 3.18 3.73 5.74
CA VAL A 65 2.44 2.59 5.21
C VAL A 65 3.32 1.75 4.30
N ILE A 66 2.87 0.53 4.02
CA ILE A 66 3.39 -0.33 2.95
C ILE A 66 2.33 -0.46 1.87
N VAL A 67 2.67 -0.10 0.64
CA VAL A 67 1.87 -0.35 -0.56
C VAL A 67 1.89 -1.84 -0.87
N LEU A 68 0.72 -2.46 -0.96
CA LEU A 68 0.53 -3.88 -1.26
C LEU A 68 0.06 -4.13 -2.69
N GLN A 69 -0.51 -3.11 -3.32
CA GLN A 69 -0.99 -3.15 -4.69
C GLN A 69 -1.05 -1.76 -5.30
N ALA A 70 -0.93 -1.72 -6.62
CA ALA A 70 -1.16 -0.53 -7.42
C ALA A 70 -1.95 -0.94 -8.67
N GLN A 71 -2.98 -0.17 -9.01
CA GLN A 71 -3.88 -0.45 -10.12
C GLN A 71 -4.23 0.83 -10.86
N TRP A 72 -4.07 0.81 -12.19
CA TRP A 72 -4.55 1.85 -13.07
C TRP A 72 -6.08 1.89 -13.08
N SER A 73 -6.65 3.07 -13.22
CA SER A 73 -8.04 3.24 -13.62
C SER A 73 -8.26 2.60 -15.00
N GLN A 74 -9.50 2.20 -15.30
CA GLN A 74 -9.81 1.51 -16.57
C GLN A 74 -9.52 2.36 -17.82
N ASP A 75 -9.53 3.69 -17.67
CA ASP A 75 -9.17 4.64 -18.72
C ASP A 75 -7.66 4.96 -18.75
N GLY A 76 -6.87 4.36 -17.85
CA GLY A 76 -5.42 4.55 -17.73
C GLY A 76 -4.99 5.94 -17.26
N SER A 77 -5.92 6.77 -16.77
CA SER A 77 -5.65 8.18 -16.44
C SER A 77 -5.08 8.37 -15.03
N ALA A 78 -5.36 7.45 -14.11
CA ALA A 78 -5.00 7.59 -12.70
C ALA A 78 -4.53 6.26 -12.10
N LEU A 79 -3.69 6.36 -11.07
CA LEU A 79 -3.16 5.22 -10.33
C LEU A 79 -3.75 5.21 -8.92
N THR A 80 -4.32 4.07 -8.54
CA THR A 80 -4.83 3.82 -7.18
C THR A 80 -3.93 2.83 -6.47
N PHE A 81 -3.52 3.17 -5.26
CA PHE A 81 -2.67 2.38 -4.39
C PHE A 81 -3.49 1.81 -3.25
N GLY A 82 -3.28 0.52 -2.95
CA GLY A 82 -3.75 -0.09 -1.74
C GLY A 82 -2.57 -0.28 -0.79
N ALA A 83 -2.66 0.29 0.41
CA ALA A 83 -1.57 0.30 1.38
C ALA A 83 -2.05 -0.05 2.79
N VAL A 84 -1.15 -0.48 3.67
CA VAL A 84 -1.49 -0.86 5.04
C VAL A 84 -0.55 -0.18 6.04
N GLY A 85 -1.11 0.35 7.13
CA GLY A 85 -0.36 0.88 8.26
C GLY A 85 0.11 -0.21 9.23
N GLN A 86 0.99 0.12 10.18
CA GLN A 86 1.48 -0.84 11.18
C GLN A 86 0.38 -1.33 12.13
N ASN A 87 -0.65 -0.54 12.37
CA ASN A 87 -1.84 -0.97 13.11
C ASN A 87 -2.74 -1.95 12.31
N GLY A 88 -2.38 -2.29 11.08
CA GLY A 88 -3.19 -3.12 10.18
C GLY A 88 -4.34 -2.38 9.51
N GLN A 89 -4.43 -1.06 9.67
CA GLN A 89 -5.44 -0.23 9.01
C GLN A 89 -5.18 -0.22 7.50
N PRO A 90 -6.19 -0.58 6.68
CA PRO A 90 -6.08 -0.47 5.23
C PRO A 90 -6.29 0.99 4.80
N TYR A 91 -5.53 1.39 3.79
CA TYR A 91 -5.62 2.67 3.10
C TYR A 91 -5.79 2.42 1.60
N VAL A 92 -6.56 3.30 0.97
CA VAL A 92 -6.71 3.39 -0.48
C VAL A 92 -6.43 4.84 -0.84
N ALA A 93 -5.45 5.06 -1.73
CA ALA A 93 -4.93 6.39 -2.00
C ALA A 93 -4.60 6.56 -3.47
N THR A 94 -4.74 7.78 -3.96
CA THR A 94 -4.25 8.23 -5.27
C THR A 94 -2.83 8.80 -5.14
N SER A 95 -2.18 9.09 -6.28
CA SER A 95 -0.83 9.67 -6.31
C SER A 95 -0.68 11.01 -5.59
N ASP A 96 -1.79 11.73 -5.37
CA ASP A 96 -1.77 13.02 -4.67
C ASP A 96 -1.76 12.86 -3.14
N GLU A 97 -2.22 11.71 -2.65
CA GLU A 97 -2.39 11.41 -1.22
C GLU A 97 -1.23 10.56 -0.66
N ILE A 98 -0.49 9.88 -1.54
CA ILE A 98 0.56 8.94 -1.16
C ILE A 98 1.88 9.20 -1.88
N LEU A 99 2.95 9.34 -1.10
CA LEU A 99 4.31 9.40 -1.61
C LEU A 99 4.92 7.99 -1.57
N VAL A 100 4.98 7.32 -2.73
CA VAL A 100 5.63 6.01 -2.87
C VAL A 100 7.14 6.15 -2.91
N LEU A 101 7.83 5.33 -2.12
CA LEU A 101 9.28 5.34 -1.95
C LEU A 101 9.87 4.04 -2.49
N LYS A 102 11.12 4.10 -2.95
CA LYS A 102 11.88 2.90 -3.38
C LYS A 102 12.46 2.13 -2.19
N HIS A 103 12.80 2.85 -1.13
CA HIS A 103 13.36 2.31 0.11
C HIS A 103 12.88 3.17 1.30
N PRO A 104 12.89 2.64 2.53
CA PRO A 104 12.60 3.41 3.74
C PRO A 104 13.47 4.66 3.84
N THR A 105 12.85 5.80 4.17
CA THR A 105 13.52 7.07 4.42
C THR A 105 13.49 7.40 5.91
N SER A 106 14.27 8.38 6.36
CA SER A 106 14.20 8.87 7.75
C SER A 106 12.79 9.35 8.13
N GLU A 107 12.07 9.97 7.19
CA GLU A 107 10.70 10.43 7.41
C GLU A 107 9.75 9.24 7.56
N TRP A 108 9.89 8.20 6.71
CA TRP A 108 9.10 6.98 6.86
C TRP A 108 9.38 6.30 8.21
N THR A 109 10.64 6.16 8.61
CA THR A 109 10.97 5.56 9.92
C THR A 109 10.43 6.38 11.09
N ALA A 110 10.43 7.72 10.99
CA ALA A 110 9.94 8.61 12.04
C ALA A 110 8.41 8.57 12.23
N ASN A 111 7.66 8.21 11.18
CA ASN A 111 6.20 8.09 11.21
C ASN A 111 5.71 6.64 11.36
N LEU A 112 6.61 5.70 11.72
CA LEU A 112 6.21 4.39 12.20
C LEU A 112 5.58 4.53 13.60
N GLU A 113 4.50 3.79 13.84
CA GLU A 113 4.00 3.57 15.19
C GLU A 113 5.11 2.87 15.98
N THR A 114 5.74 3.60 16.90
CA THR A 114 6.71 2.99 17.82
C THR A 114 5.92 2.15 18.81
N SER A 115 6.12 0.83 18.77
CA SER A 115 5.66 -0.07 19.83
C SER A 115 6.22 0.44 21.16
N GLN A 116 5.37 1.01 22.00
CA GLN A 116 5.71 1.33 23.39
C GLN A 116 5.67 0.07 24.25
#